data_AF-A0A2D8JLE0-F1
#
_entry.id   AF-A0A2D8JLE0-F1
#
_cell.length_a   1.000
_cell.length_b   1.000
_cell.length_c   1.000
_cell.angle_alpha   90.00
_cell.angle_beta   90.00
_cell.angle_gamma   90.00
#
_symmetry.space_group_name_H-M   'P 1'
#
loop_
_entity.id
_entity.type
_entity.pdbx_description
1 polymer ?
#
loop_
_entity_poly.entity_id
_entity_poly.type
_entity_poly.pdbx_seq_one_letter_code
_entity_poly.pdbx_strand_id
1 'polypeptide(L)'
;VALAIRYSCPIFTHEDILKRAGIIIKRIDETTEQINTEKDSSTQKENISSYSIDKLNKLLKDAIQKENYEIASKLRDEINKRKKK
;
A
#
# COMPACT_ATOMS: atom_id res chain seq x y z
N VAL A 1 5.96 -11.70 3.68
CA VAL A 1 5.87 -12.79 2.67
C VAL A 1 7.23 -13.10 2.04
N ALA A 2 7.96 -12.13 1.45
CA ALA A 2 9.26 -12.39 0.80
C ALA A 2 10.33 -13.05 1.69
N LEU A 3 10.42 -12.68 2.98
CA LEU A 3 11.32 -13.36 3.93
C LEU A 3 10.92 -14.82 4.16
N ALA A 4 9.63 -15.11 4.32
CA ALA A 4 9.15 -16.47 4.56
C ALA A 4 9.47 -17.39 3.37
N ILE A 5 9.37 -16.89 2.14
CA ILE A 5 9.76 -17.63 0.93
C ILE A 5 11.27 -17.91 0.92
N ARG A 6 12.11 -16.91 1.26
CA ARG A 6 13.57 -17.07 1.29
C ARG A 6 14.04 -18.12 2.30
N TYR A 7 13.34 -18.23 3.42
CA TYR A 7 13.66 -19.19 4.49
C TYR A 7 12.77 -20.43 4.48
N SER A 8 12.01 -20.68 3.40
CA SER A 8 11.12 -21.83 3.25
C SER A 8 10.19 -22.06 4.46
N CYS A 9 9.70 -20.97 5.03
CA CYS A 9 8.80 -20.99 6.19
C CYS A 9 7.34 -21.12 5.74
N PRO A 10 6.52 -21.96 6.39
CA PRO A 10 5.09 -22.04 6.10
C PRO A 10 4.39 -20.70 6.37
N ILE A 11 3.48 -20.32 5.48
CA ILE A 11 2.72 -19.07 5.56
C ILE A 11 1.26 -19.43 5.86
N PHE A 12 0.74 -18.92 6.96
CA PHE A 12 -0.68 -19.05 7.32
C PHE A 12 -1.37 -17.69 7.13
N THR A 13 -2.54 -17.71 6.50
CA THR A 13 -3.33 -16.51 6.23
C THR A 13 -4.82 -16.82 6.28
N HIS A 14 -5.64 -15.77 6.37
CA HIS A 14 -7.10 -15.87 6.29
C HIS A 14 -7.55 -15.91 4.83
N GLU A 15 -8.64 -16.61 4.56
CA GLU A 15 -9.20 -16.80 3.21
C GLU A 15 -9.54 -15.46 2.53
N ASP A 16 -10.07 -14.51 3.30
CA ASP A 16 -10.43 -13.18 2.80
C ASP A 16 -9.22 -12.40 2.26
N ILE A 17 -8.08 -12.51 2.95
CA ILE A 17 -6.84 -11.83 2.58
C ILE A 17 -6.26 -12.49 1.31
N LEU A 18 -6.33 -13.83 1.23
CA LEU A 18 -5.89 -14.57 0.05
C LEU A 18 -6.73 -14.24 -1.19
N LYS A 19 -8.04 -14.07 -1.04
CA LYS A 19 -8.92 -13.68 -2.15
C LYS A 19 -8.65 -12.26 -2.66
N ARG A 20 -8.40 -11.31 -1.76
CA ARG A 20 -8.12 -9.91 -2.12
C ARG A 20 -6.72 -9.71 -2.71
N ALA A 21 -5.71 -10.38 -2.16
CA ALA A 21 -4.31 -10.19 -2.54
C ALA A 21 -3.75 -11.29 -3.47
N GLY A 22 -4.50 -12.37 -3.67
CA GLY A 22 -4.10 -13.50 -4.48
C GLY A 22 -4.18 -13.17 -5.97
N ILE A 23 -3.02 -13.14 -6.61
CA ILE A 23 -2.94 -13.06 -8.08
C ILE A 23 -3.03 -14.48 -8.61
N ILE A 24 -4.09 -14.79 -9.37
CA ILE A 24 -4.21 -16.06 -10.06
C ILE A 24 -3.25 -16.03 -11.24
N ILE A 25 -2.02 -16.52 -11.04
CA ILE A 25 -1.10 -16.80 -12.13
C ILE A 25 -1.53 -18.15 -12.73
N LYS A 26 -2.52 -18.13 -13.63
CA LYS A 26 -2.71 -19.26 -14.55
C LYS A 26 -1.42 -19.38 -15.34
N ARG A 27 -0.74 -20.52 -15.26
CA ARG A 27 0.41 -20.81 -16.13
C ARG A 27 -0.04 -20.57 -17.57
N ILE A 28 0.62 -19.63 -18.22
CA ILE A 28 0.37 -19.27 -19.61
C ILE A 28 0.96 -20.39 -20.45
N ASP A 29 0.14 -21.39 -20.77
CA ASP A 29 0.13 -21.88 -22.15
C ASP A 29 -0.65 -20.83 -22.93
N GLU A 30 0.11 -20.03 -23.69
CA GLU A 30 -0.25 -19.19 -24.82
C GLU A 30 -1.55 -18.34 -24.72
N THR A 31 -1.38 -17.04 -24.98
CA THR A 31 -2.42 -16.05 -25.35
C THR A 31 -2.97 -15.21 -24.18
N THR A 32 -2.42 -13.99 -24.10
CA THR A 32 -3.02 -12.69 -23.73
C THR A 32 -4.13 -12.58 -22.68
N GLU A 33 -4.01 -11.50 -21.89
CA GLU A 33 -5.11 -10.74 -21.25
C GLU A 33 -5.75 -11.42 -20.02
N GLN A 34 -5.90 -10.81 -18.84
CA GLN A 34 -5.87 -9.44 -18.38
C GLN A 34 -5.18 -9.42 -17.01
N ILE A 35 -4.21 -8.54 -16.82
CA ILE A 35 -3.81 -8.11 -15.49
C ILE A 35 -4.97 -7.25 -14.98
N ASN A 36 -6.02 -7.87 -14.47
CA ASN A 36 -7.07 -7.18 -13.73
C ASN A 36 -6.47 -6.76 -12.39
N THR A 37 -5.63 -5.72 -12.46
CA THR A 37 -5.34 -4.89 -11.30
C THR A 37 -6.65 -4.16 -11.06
N GLU A 38 -7.56 -4.80 -10.34
CA GLU A 38 -8.58 -4.08 -9.60
C GLU A 38 -7.82 -3.24 -8.59
N LYS A 39 -7.38 -2.07 -9.07
CA LYS A 39 -7.08 -0.93 -8.25
C LYS A 39 -8.38 -0.63 -7.55
N ASP A 40 -8.55 -1.19 -6.37
CA ASP A 40 -9.40 -0.59 -5.37
C ASP A 40 -8.69 0.68 -4.87
N SER A 41 -8.55 1.63 -5.80
CA SER A 41 -8.22 3.02 -5.54
C SER A 41 -9.52 3.81 -5.52
N SER A 42 -10.54 3.26 -4.86
CA SER A 42 -11.72 4.02 -4.50
C SER A 42 -11.40 4.83 -3.24
N THR A 43 -11.07 6.10 -3.50
CA THR A 43 -11.55 7.23 -2.69
C THR A 43 -11.21 7.23 -1.20
N GLN A 44 -9.95 7.52 -0.89
CA GLN A 44 -9.61 8.59 0.05
C GLN A 44 -8.21 9.12 -0.31
N LYS A 45 -8.07 9.69 -1.51
CA LYS A 45 -7.19 10.85 -1.65
C LYS A 45 -7.86 11.97 -0.88
N GLU A 46 -7.85 11.88 0.46
CA GLU A 46 -7.94 13.10 1.24
C GLU A 46 -6.87 14.03 0.66
N ASN A 47 -7.24 15.28 0.41
CA ASN A 47 -6.36 16.29 -0.14
C ASN A 47 -5.23 16.59 0.88
N ILE A 48 -4.31 15.63 1.05
CA ILE A 48 -3.11 15.76 1.87
C ILE A 48 -2.28 16.95 1.35
N SER A 49 -2.39 17.23 0.05
CA SER A 49 -1.83 18.39 -0.64
C SER A 49 -2.38 19.75 -0.19
N SER A 50 -3.56 19.83 0.46
CA SER A 50 -4.13 21.10 0.95
C SER A 50 -3.77 21.42 2.40
N TYR A 51 -3.17 20.49 3.14
CA TYR A 51 -2.80 20.73 4.55
C TYR A 51 -1.49 21.52 4.68
N SER A 52 -1.38 22.35 5.73
CA SER A 52 -0.11 22.99 6.10
C SER A 52 0.93 21.97 6.58
N ILE A 53 2.22 22.32 6.51
CA ILE A 53 3.35 21.47 6.92
C ILE A 53 3.20 21.02 8.39
N ASP A 54 2.73 21.88 9.27
CA ASP A 54 2.51 21.54 10.68
C ASP A 54 1.41 20.50 10.87
N LYS A 55 0.35 20.60 10.06
CA LYS A 55 -0.77 19.65 10.08
C LYS A 55 -0.36 18.31 9.49
N LEU A 56 0.45 18.31 8.42
CA LEU A 56 1.06 17.10 7.85
C LEU A 56 1.94 16.36 8.88
N ASN A 57 2.76 17.09 9.66
CA ASN A 57 3.57 16.49 10.72
C ASN A 57 2.72 15.89 11.85
N LYS A 58 1.63 16.55 12.24
CA LYS A 58 0.68 16.01 13.22
C LYS A 58 0.00 14.73 12.70
N LEU A 59 -0.49 14.74 11.46
CA LEU A 59 -1.10 13.58 10.83
C LEU A 59 -0.11 12.43 10.67
N LEU A 60 1.17 12.72 10.38
CA LEU A 60 2.20 11.71 10.28
C LEU A 60 2.46 11.03 11.63
N LYS A 61 2.51 11.79 12.72
CA LYS A 61 2.63 11.21 14.07
C LYS A 61 1.42 10.35 14.43
N ASP A 62 0.20 10.82 14.12
CA ASP A 62 -1.03 10.06 14.36
C ASP A 62 -1.09 8.77 13.52
N ALA A 63 -0.68 8.83 12.25
CA ALA A 63 -0.61 7.65 11.38
C ALA A 63 0.41 6.61 11.89
N ILE A 64 1.56 7.05 12.42
CA ILE A 64 2.54 6.16 13.07
C ILE A 64 1.96 5.55 14.35
N GLN A 65 1.28 6.35 15.17
CA GLN A 65 0.66 5.88 16.41
C GLN A 65 -0.47 4.86 16.16
N LYS A 66 -1.16 4.99 15.03
CA LYS A 66 -2.20 4.04 14.57
C LYS A 66 -1.65 2.88 13.74
N GLU A 67 -0.32 2.73 13.65
CA GLU A 67 0.36 1.69 12.85
C GLU A 67 -0.02 1.69 11.36
N ASN A 68 -0.55 2.81 10.86
CA ASN A 68 -0.95 2.96 9.47
C ASN A 68 0.23 3.46 8.63
N TYR A 69 1.16 2.55 8.35
CA TYR A 69 2.39 2.86 7.63
C TYR A 69 2.17 3.25 6.16
N GLU A 70 1.03 2.86 5.57
CA GLU A 70 0.70 3.23 4.20
C GLU A 70 0.40 4.73 4.09
N ILE A 71 -0.44 5.26 4.99
CA ILE A 71 -0.74 6.69 5.06
C ILE A 71 0.50 7.47 5.54
N ALA A 72 1.27 6.92 6.49
CA ALA A 72 2.50 7.56 6.97
C ALA A 72 3.53 7.76 5.85
N SER A 73 3.68 6.79 4.93
CA SER A 73 4.56 6.93 3.76
C SER A 73 4.09 8.05 2.84
N LYS A 74 2.79 8.09 2.50
CA LYS A 74 2.21 9.13 1.65
C LYS A 74 2.40 10.53 2.25
N LEU A 75 2.20 10.67 3.57
CA LEU A 75 2.43 11.92 4.31
C LEU A 75 3.90 12.35 4.28
N ARG A 76 4.82 11.40 4.48
CA ARG A 76 6.27 11.66 4.43
C ARG A 76 6.71 12.14 3.05
N ASP A 77 6.23 11.49 2.00
CA ASP A 77 6.57 11.84 0.61
C ASP A 77 6.06 13.23 0.25
N GLU A 78 4.86 13.60 0.70
CA GLU A 78 4.32 14.95 0.48
C GLU A 78 5.11 16.03 1.24
N ILE A 79 5.53 15.77 2.50
CA ILE A 79 6.41 16.68 3.26
C ILE A 79 7.75 16.86 2.53
N ASN A 80 8.35 15.76 2.06
CA ASN A 80 9.63 15.80 1.35
C ASN A 80 9.52 16.55 0.02
N LYS A 81 8.43 16.33 -0.73
CA LYS A 81 8.16 17.01 -2.00
C LYS A 81 8.10 18.54 -1.83
N ARG A 82 7.58 19.03 -0.70
CA ARG A 82 7.54 20.46 -0.38
C ARG A 82 8.89 21.03 0.06
N LYS A 83 9.70 20.23 0.77
CA LYS A 83 11.06 20.64 1.21
C LYS A 83 12.10 20.60 0.11
N LYS A 84 11.89 19.77 -0.92
CA LYS A 84 12.81 19.60 -2.06
C LYS A 84 12.59 20.64 -3.18
N LYS A 85 11.65 21.57 -2.98
CA LYS A 85 11.39 22.71 -3.85
C LYS A 85 12.06 23.93 -3.26
#